data_AF-A0A924WQX5-F1
#
_entry.id   AF-A0A924WQX5-F1
#
_cell.length_a   1.000
_cell.length_b   1.000
_cell.length_c   1.000
_cell.angle_alpha   90.00
_cell.angle_beta   90.00
_cell.angle_gamma   90.00
#
_symmetry.space_group_name_H-M   'P 1'
#
loop_
_entity.id
_entity.type
_entity.pdbx_description
1 polymer ?
#
loop_
_entity_poly.entity_id
_entity_poly.type
_entity_poly.pdbx_seq_one_letter_code
_entity_poly.pdbx_strand_id
1 'polypeptide(L)'
;MKHDVKLCDVVISNRVLHYDSAKITPGGTRYRPQSYPANALLLKQLQTLTGRHSYKAWQSQVGRNIKTMGAKLKSPEVHFGTIVSGSQVIAAVEKKEELLKLDDKIIAAEMEMGGVMAAVFSRADPKRAITIRGISDAADARKAKLDSKKVYRKFAAANPARLTRTFLLGRPVDPLGVDTFEAHLTLGAAAAARKHLQPIPKSSHLAFECAIAPCGPAKTLSLELRATNASAKPIRILEAVATYRDANGEQTKRLTPDPKQLVMRCELKNVSPAPINVYAATVGPARSAVLDVNTRRQKERLKWTAPSGRSK
;
A
#
# COMPACT_ATOMS: atom_id res chain seq x y z
N MET A 1 -3.56 6.12 31.95
CA MET A 1 -2.96 6.55 30.67
C MET A 1 -2.05 7.71 30.99
N LYS A 2 -0.81 7.64 30.51
CA LYS A 2 0.30 8.49 30.96
C LYS A 2 -0.09 9.97 31.04
N HIS A 3 0.31 10.65 32.13
CA HIS A 3 -0.09 12.03 32.45
C HIS A 3 0.30 13.07 31.38
N ASP A 4 1.21 12.72 30.48
CA ASP A 4 1.75 13.62 29.47
C ASP A 4 0.86 13.74 28.21
N VAL A 5 -0.12 12.86 28.04
CA VAL A 5 -1.00 12.80 26.86
C VAL A 5 -2.20 13.73 27.05
N LYS A 6 -2.41 14.66 26.11
CA LYS A 6 -3.44 15.71 26.20
C LYS A 6 -4.54 15.52 25.15
N LEU A 7 -5.67 16.22 25.34
CA LEU A 7 -6.73 16.28 24.35
C LEU A 7 -6.18 16.76 23.00
N CYS A 8 -6.65 16.13 21.92
CA CYS A 8 -6.25 16.37 20.54
C CYS A 8 -4.82 15.94 20.17
N ASP A 9 -4.01 15.44 21.11
CA ASP A 9 -2.76 14.75 20.78
C ASP A 9 -3.03 13.51 19.93
N VAL A 10 -1.99 13.05 19.24
CA VAL A 10 -2.00 11.82 18.46
C VAL A 10 -1.18 10.76 19.20
N VAL A 11 -1.72 9.55 19.29
CA VAL A 11 -1.04 8.38 19.85
C VAL A 11 -0.82 7.35 18.75
N ILE A 12 0.36 6.73 18.76
CA ILE A 12 0.76 5.70 17.82
C ILE A 12 1.12 4.44 18.61
N SER A 13 0.48 3.32 18.26
CA SER A 13 0.74 2.05 18.95
C SER A 13 2.12 1.51 18.59
N ASN A 14 2.96 1.22 19.59
CA ASN A 14 4.06 0.27 19.41
C ASN A 14 3.57 -1.19 19.50
N ARG A 15 2.50 -1.42 20.26
CA ARG A 15 1.69 -2.63 20.33
C ARG A 15 0.25 -2.30 20.71
N VAL A 16 -0.65 -3.21 20.37
CA VAL A 16 -2.06 -3.20 20.76
C VAL A 16 -2.28 -4.33 21.75
N LEU A 17 -2.86 -4.03 22.91
CA LEU A 17 -3.17 -4.99 23.95
C LEU A 17 -4.69 -5.23 23.97
N HIS A 18 -5.15 -6.36 23.43
CA HIS A 18 -6.57 -6.72 23.40
C HIS A 18 -6.98 -7.40 24.70
N TYR A 19 -7.82 -6.75 25.51
CA TYR A 19 -8.06 -7.17 26.91
C TYR A 19 -9.41 -7.89 27.15
N ASP A 20 -10.25 -8.10 26.14
CA ASP A 20 -11.60 -8.67 26.36
C ASP A 20 -11.58 -10.09 26.94
N SER A 21 -10.52 -10.86 26.68
CA SER A 21 -10.35 -12.17 27.30
C SER A 21 -10.05 -12.00 28.79
N ALA A 22 -10.99 -12.42 29.64
CA ALA A 22 -10.86 -12.32 31.09
C ALA A 22 -11.58 -13.47 31.80
N LYS A 23 -11.12 -13.78 33.01
CA LYS A 23 -11.83 -14.66 33.96
C LYS A 23 -12.37 -13.80 35.10
N ILE A 24 -13.69 -13.76 35.26
CA ILE A 24 -14.35 -13.11 36.39
C ILE A 24 -14.31 -14.07 37.59
N THR A 25 -13.88 -13.58 38.75
CA THR A 25 -13.80 -14.35 40.00
C THR A 25 -14.34 -13.53 41.16
N PRO A 26 -14.64 -14.14 42.33
CA PRO A 26 -15.00 -13.38 43.54
C PRO A 26 -13.95 -12.33 43.94
N GLY A 27 -12.67 -12.56 43.61
CA GLY A 27 -11.56 -11.61 43.83
C GLY A 27 -11.35 -10.57 42.73
N GLY A 28 -12.31 -10.43 41.81
CA GLY A 28 -12.26 -9.47 40.69
C GLY A 28 -11.96 -10.09 39.33
N THR A 29 -11.73 -9.22 38.33
CA THR A 29 -11.49 -9.59 36.94
C THR A 29 -10.01 -9.90 36.71
N ARG A 30 -9.71 -11.11 36.26
CA ARG A 30 -8.36 -11.50 35.83
C ARG A 30 -8.27 -11.49 34.32
N TYR A 31 -7.75 -10.41 33.75
CA TYR A 31 -7.53 -10.30 32.30
C TYR A 31 -6.46 -11.28 31.81
N ARG A 32 -6.62 -11.70 30.56
CA ARG A 32 -5.70 -12.54 29.79
C ARG A 32 -5.46 -11.87 28.43
N PRO A 33 -4.84 -10.68 28.43
CA PRO A 33 -4.80 -9.89 27.22
C PRO A 33 -3.91 -10.55 26.15
N GLN A 34 -4.31 -10.38 24.89
CA GLN A 34 -3.48 -10.73 23.75
C GLN A 34 -2.71 -9.49 23.27
N SER A 35 -1.41 -9.65 22.99
CA SER A 35 -0.55 -8.55 22.56
C SER A 35 -0.21 -8.68 21.10
N TYR A 36 -0.52 -7.66 20.31
CA TYR A 36 -0.20 -7.58 18.89
C TYR A 36 0.82 -6.46 18.63
N PRO A 37 2.06 -6.78 18.19
CA PRO A 37 3.06 -5.77 17.92
C PRO A 37 2.70 -4.96 16.65
N ALA A 38 3.03 -3.67 16.64
CA ALA A 38 3.00 -2.89 15.41
C ALA A 38 4.12 -3.32 14.46
N ASN A 39 3.95 -3.08 13.16
CA ASN A 39 5.02 -3.34 12.20
C ASN A 39 6.23 -2.42 12.46
N ALA A 40 7.41 -3.02 12.67
CA ALA A 40 8.63 -2.30 13.06
C ALA A 40 9.08 -1.24 12.02
N LEU A 41 8.89 -1.50 10.73
CA LEU A 41 9.24 -0.54 9.68
C LEU A 41 8.33 0.70 9.74
N LEU A 42 7.01 0.48 9.79
CA LEU A 42 6.03 1.58 9.90
C LEU A 42 6.29 2.42 11.17
N LEU A 43 6.55 1.74 12.29
CA LEU A 43 6.87 2.39 13.56
C LEU A 43 8.12 3.28 13.45
N LYS A 44 9.24 2.76 12.95
CA LYS A 44 10.50 3.50 12.81
C LYS A 44 10.38 4.69 11.86
N GLN A 45 9.59 4.56 10.80
CA GLN A 45 9.35 5.67 9.87
C GLN A 45 8.48 6.76 10.48
N LEU A 46 7.44 6.40 11.25
CA LEU A 46 6.63 7.37 11.99
C LEU A 46 7.44 8.08 13.08
N GLN A 47 8.35 7.36 13.76
CA GLN A 47 9.30 7.97 14.68
C GLN A 47 10.24 8.94 13.96
N THR A 48 10.71 8.58 12.76
CA THR A 48 11.55 9.48 11.95
C THR A 48 10.77 10.70 11.46
N LEU A 49 9.46 10.57 11.20
CA LEU A 49 8.61 11.67 10.76
C LEU A 49 8.63 12.83 11.75
N THR A 50 8.64 12.57 13.06
CA THR A 50 8.59 13.62 14.09
C THR A 50 9.81 14.54 14.09
N GLY A 51 10.93 14.11 13.50
CA GLY A 51 12.13 14.93 13.28
C GLY A 51 12.12 15.75 11.97
N ARG A 52 11.11 15.60 11.10
CA ARG A 52 11.09 16.23 9.78
C ARG A 52 10.35 17.57 9.76
N HIS A 53 10.71 18.43 8.80
CA HIS A 53 9.97 19.68 8.54
C HIS A 53 8.47 19.46 8.27
N SER A 54 8.10 18.37 7.60
CA SER A 54 6.70 18.03 7.32
C SER A 54 5.88 17.80 8.60
N TYR A 55 6.51 17.29 9.67
CA TYR A 55 5.87 17.17 10.98
C TYR A 55 5.63 18.54 11.62
N LYS A 56 6.62 19.45 11.57
CA LYS A 56 6.43 20.81 12.06
C LYS A 56 5.34 21.56 11.29
N ALA A 57 5.26 21.36 9.97
CA ALA A 57 4.18 21.90 9.15
C ALA A 57 2.80 21.35 9.57
N TRP A 58 2.69 20.04 9.78
CA TRP A 58 1.48 19.41 10.34
C TRP A 58 1.10 20.00 11.69
N GLN A 59 2.05 20.09 12.63
CA GLN A 59 1.83 20.59 13.98
C GLN A 59 1.34 22.04 13.96
N SER A 60 1.95 22.90 13.14
CA SER A 60 1.53 24.29 12.93
C SER A 60 0.15 24.41 12.30
N GLN A 61 -0.18 23.56 11.31
CA GLN A 61 -1.51 23.55 10.69
C GLN A 61 -2.59 23.15 11.70
N VAL A 62 -2.35 22.10 12.47
CA VAL A 62 -3.30 21.64 13.49
C VAL A 62 -3.44 22.67 14.60
N GLY A 63 -2.33 23.25 15.09
CA GLY A 63 -2.34 24.28 16.12
C GLY A 63 -3.15 25.52 15.72
N ARG A 64 -3.06 25.97 14.46
CA ARG A 64 -3.90 27.05 13.93
C ARG A 64 -5.39 26.71 14.00
N ASN A 65 -5.77 25.52 13.53
CA ASN A 65 -7.18 25.11 13.51
C ASN A 65 -7.80 25.06 14.91
N ILE A 66 -7.02 24.63 15.91
CA ILE A 66 -7.50 24.55 17.30
C ILE A 66 -7.71 25.96 17.88
N LYS A 67 -6.79 26.90 17.61
CA LYS A 67 -6.91 28.30 18.04
C LYS A 67 -8.15 28.99 17.45
N THR A 68 -8.42 28.77 16.16
CA THR A 68 -9.58 29.37 15.47
C THR A 68 -10.93 28.98 16.10
N MET A 69 -11.00 27.88 16.85
CA MET A 69 -12.22 27.42 17.52
C MET A 69 -12.24 27.71 19.03
N GLY A 70 -11.44 28.67 19.50
CA GLY A 70 -11.49 29.19 20.87
C GLY A 70 -10.95 28.25 21.95
N ALA A 71 -10.36 27.12 21.57
CA ALA A 71 -9.75 26.19 22.50
C ALA A 71 -8.31 26.64 22.85
N LYS A 72 -8.07 26.94 24.14
CA LYS A 72 -6.72 27.22 24.68
C LYS A 72 -5.90 25.94 24.85
N LEU A 73 -5.71 25.17 23.78
CA LEU A 73 -4.85 23.98 23.80
C LEU A 73 -3.46 24.32 23.25
N LYS A 74 -2.45 23.63 23.78
CA LYS A 74 -1.10 23.62 23.19
C LYS A 74 -1.14 22.94 21.81
N SER A 75 -0.14 23.20 20.98
CA SER A 75 0.03 22.49 19.70
C SER A 75 0.08 20.98 19.96
N PRO A 76 -0.71 20.15 19.25
CA PRO A 76 -0.73 18.71 19.50
C PRO A 76 0.62 18.04 19.30
N GLU A 77 0.86 17.01 20.10
CA GLU A 77 2.06 16.18 20.07
C GLU A 77 1.74 14.77 19.61
N VAL A 78 2.78 14.05 19.17
CA VAL A 78 2.70 12.62 18.84
C VAL A 78 3.37 11.82 19.95
N HIS A 79 2.65 10.85 20.50
CA HIS A 79 3.14 9.95 21.55
C HIS A 79 3.17 8.51 21.05
N PHE A 80 4.19 7.76 21.45
CA PHE A 80 4.34 6.34 21.11
C PHE A 80 4.20 5.49 22.37
N GLY A 81 3.41 4.41 22.30
CA GLY A 81 3.19 3.55 23.47
C GLY A 81 2.16 2.46 23.22
N THR A 82 1.80 1.74 24.29
CA THR A 82 0.79 0.67 24.20
C THR A 82 -0.60 1.30 24.09
N ILE A 83 -1.40 0.81 23.14
CA ILE A 83 -2.83 1.11 23.06
C ILE A 83 -3.59 -0.13 23.52
N VAL A 84 -4.49 0.02 24.49
CA VAL A 84 -5.32 -1.06 25.00
C VAL A 84 -6.65 -1.07 24.25
N SER A 85 -7.13 -2.25 23.84
CA SER A 85 -8.29 -2.41 22.98
C SER A 85 -9.29 -3.38 23.60
N GLY A 86 -10.57 -3.05 23.59
CA GLY A 86 -11.63 -3.96 24.03
C GLY A 86 -13.02 -3.43 23.79
N SER A 87 -14.04 -4.24 23.99
CA SER A 87 -15.43 -3.96 23.60
C SER A 87 -16.14 -2.95 24.52
N GLN A 88 -15.47 -2.42 25.53
CA GLN A 88 -16.05 -1.53 26.54
C GLN A 88 -15.55 -0.09 26.38
N VAL A 89 -16.48 0.88 26.50
CA VAL A 89 -16.14 2.29 26.64
C VAL A 89 -15.61 2.53 28.07
N ILE A 90 -14.40 3.04 28.20
CA ILE A 90 -13.80 3.35 29.50
C ILE A 90 -14.19 4.77 29.92
N ALA A 91 -15.05 4.88 30.92
CA ALA A 91 -15.50 6.17 31.48
C ALA A 91 -15.28 6.29 33.01
N ALA A 92 -14.76 5.23 33.65
CA ALA A 92 -14.54 5.16 35.10
C ALA A 92 -13.03 5.14 35.41
N VAL A 93 -12.62 5.88 36.44
CA VAL A 93 -11.21 6.00 36.83
C VAL A 93 -10.67 4.67 37.34
N GLU A 94 -11.49 3.93 38.07
CA GLU A 94 -11.16 2.62 38.65
C GLU A 94 -10.84 1.60 37.56
N LYS A 95 -11.66 1.56 36.51
CA LYS A 95 -11.42 0.69 35.34
C LYS A 95 -10.16 1.10 34.58
N LYS A 96 -9.92 2.41 34.45
CA LYS A 96 -8.69 2.93 33.84
C LYS A 96 -7.44 2.51 34.64
N GLU A 97 -7.49 2.58 35.97
CA GLU A 97 -6.41 2.12 36.85
C GLU A 97 -6.21 0.61 36.78
N GLU A 98 -7.30 -0.17 36.73
CA GLU A 98 -7.26 -1.61 36.53
C GLU A 98 -6.54 -1.98 35.22
N LEU A 99 -6.84 -1.30 34.12
CA LEU A 99 -6.17 -1.52 32.84
C LEU A 99 -4.68 -1.13 32.88
N LEU A 100 -4.32 -0.06 33.60
CA LEU A 100 -2.91 0.35 33.74
C LEU A 100 -2.06 -0.68 34.49
N LYS A 101 -2.67 -1.51 35.35
CA LYS A 101 -1.98 -2.63 36.01
C LYS A 101 -1.58 -3.75 35.02
N LEU A 102 -2.17 -3.79 33.83
CA LEU A 102 -1.81 -4.76 32.78
C LEU A 102 -0.48 -4.42 32.11
N ASP A 103 -0.20 -3.13 31.95
CA ASP A 103 1.00 -2.61 31.31
C ASP A 103 1.15 -1.12 31.62
N ASP A 104 2.26 -0.74 32.27
CA ASP A 104 2.58 0.63 32.66
C ASP A 104 2.81 1.56 31.44
N LYS A 105 3.02 0.97 30.25
CA LYS A 105 3.19 1.68 28.98
C LYS A 105 1.88 2.01 28.26
N ILE A 106 0.71 1.74 28.85
CA ILE A 106 -0.58 2.09 28.25
C ILE A 106 -0.78 3.61 28.21
N ILE A 107 -0.90 4.13 26.99
CA ILE A 107 -1.09 5.57 26.73
C ILE A 107 -2.49 5.92 26.23
N ALA A 108 -3.26 4.97 25.71
CA ALA A 108 -4.63 5.19 25.22
C ALA A 108 -5.46 3.90 25.26
N ALA A 109 -6.80 4.04 25.30
CA ALA A 109 -7.76 2.95 25.10
C ALA A 109 -8.68 3.28 23.92
N GLU A 110 -9.09 2.24 23.21
CA GLU A 110 -10.06 2.28 22.12
C GLU A 110 -10.76 0.92 21.99
N MET A 111 -11.63 0.75 20.98
CA MET A 111 -12.53 -0.40 20.91
C MET A 111 -12.39 -1.29 19.67
N GLU A 112 -11.56 -0.92 18.70
CA GLU A 112 -11.58 -1.60 17.39
C GLU A 112 -10.30 -2.37 17.08
N MET A 113 -9.14 -1.88 17.54
CA MET A 113 -7.86 -2.32 17.00
C MET A 113 -7.46 -3.73 17.44
N GLY A 114 -7.97 -4.23 18.57
CA GLY A 114 -7.79 -5.62 18.99
C GLY A 114 -8.30 -6.59 17.92
N GLY A 115 -9.51 -6.36 17.42
CA GLY A 115 -10.09 -7.14 16.32
C GLY A 115 -9.36 -6.96 14.99
N VAL A 116 -8.98 -5.71 14.65
CA VAL A 116 -8.21 -5.44 13.41
C VAL A 116 -6.86 -6.17 13.43
N MET A 117 -6.13 -6.11 14.55
CA MET A 117 -4.84 -6.78 14.67
C MET A 117 -5.01 -8.30 14.69
N ALA A 118 -5.99 -8.84 15.41
CA ALA A 118 -6.30 -10.27 15.36
C ALA A 118 -6.53 -10.76 13.91
N ALA A 119 -7.31 -10.01 13.13
CA ALA A 119 -7.53 -10.32 11.72
C ALA A 119 -6.24 -10.25 10.88
N VAL A 120 -5.38 -9.25 11.09
CA VAL A 120 -4.09 -9.13 10.39
C VAL A 120 -3.17 -10.32 10.70
N PHE A 121 -3.04 -10.69 11.97
CA PHE A 121 -2.12 -11.74 12.43
C PHE A 121 -2.65 -13.16 12.19
N SER A 122 -3.95 -13.35 11.98
CA SER A 122 -4.55 -14.65 11.62
C SER A 122 -4.24 -15.12 10.19
N ARG A 123 -3.62 -14.26 9.36
CA ARG A 123 -3.32 -14.57 7.95
C ARG A 123 -1.99 -15.32 7.83
N ALA A 124 -1.89 -16.21 6.84
CA ALA A 124 -0.63 -16.87 6.49
C ALA A 124 0.49 -15.88 6.09
N ASP A 125 0.12 -14.78 5.42
CA ASP A 125 1.00 -13.62 5.15
C ASP A 125 0.41 -12.36 5.83
N PRO A 126 0.79 -12.07 7.09
CA PRO A 126 0.32 -10.90 7.83
C PRO A 126 0.74 -9.60 7.15
N LYS A 127 -0.23 -8.73 6.84
CA LYS A 127 0.06 -7.41 6.29
C LYS A 127 0.65 -6.48 7.36
N ARG A 128 1.42 -5.49 6.91
CA ARG A 128 2.01 -4.48 7.81
C ARG A 128 0.89 -3.61 8.39
N ALA A 129 0.76 -3.56 9.71
CA ALA A 129 -0.25 -2.78 10.41
C ALA A 129 0.35 -1.91 11.53
N ILE A 130 -0.25 -0.75 11.77
CA ILE A 130 0.05 0.16 12.88
C ILE A 130 -1.19 0.99 13.19
N THR A 131 -1.36 1.38 14.45
CA THR A 131 -2.50 2.16 14.92
C THR A 131 -2.10 3.62 15.12
N ILE A 132 -2.92 4.54 14.60
CA ILE A 132 -2.75 5.99 14.80
C ILE A 132 -4.11 6.53 15.25
N ARG A 133 -4.21 7.03 16.49
CA ARG A 133 -5.44 7.57 17.08
C ARG A 133 -5.23 8.98 17.58
N GLY A 134 -6.29 9.77 17.66
CA GLY A 134 -6.27 11.04 18.39
C GLY A 134 -7.04 10.93 19.70
N ILE A 135 -6.66 11.74 20.67
CA ILE A 135 -7.21 11.71 22.02
C ILE A 135 -8.45 12.59 22.11
N SER A 136 -9.62 11.97 22.30
CA SER A 136 -10.91 12.67 22.41
C SER A 136 -11.30 13.03 23.84
N ASP A 137 -10.85 12.25 24.81
CA ASP A 137 -11.19 12.38 26.23
C ASP A 137 -10.10 11.71 27.11
N ALA A 138 -10.24 11.85 28.43
CA ALA A 138 -9.25 11.38 29.41
C ALA A 138 -9.59 10.01 30.04
N ALA A 139 -10.63 9.33 29.54
CA ALA A 139 -11.20 8.11 30.11
C ALA A 139 -11.57 8.27 31.61
N ASP A 140 -12.27 9.35 31.92
CA ASP A 140 -12.76 9.67 33.27
C ASP A 140 -14.19 10.23 33.22
N ALA A 141 -14.74 10.52 34.41
CA ALA A 141 -16.11 11.01 34.57
C ALA A 141 -16.43 12.30 33.78
N ARG A 142 -15.42 13.07 33.32
CA ARG A 142 -15.62 14.29 32.52
C ARG A 142 -15.93 13.97 31.05
N LYS A 143 -15.86 12.70 30.63
CA LYS A 143 -16.12 12.26 29.25
C LYS A 143 -17.45 12.77 28.71
N ALA A 144 -18.56 12.59 29.45
CA ALA A 144 -19.88 13.05 29.00
C ALA A 144 -19.93 14.56 28.72
N LYS A 145 -19.26 15.36 29.55
CA LYS A 145 -19.14 16.82 29.39
C LYS A 145 -18.24 17.22 28.22
N LEU A 146 -17.20 16.43 27.90
CA LEU A 146 -16.34 16.68 26.74
C LEU A 146 -17.03 16.26 25.44
N ASP A 147 -17.77 15.15 25.45
CA ASP A 147 -18.50 14.62 24.31
C ASP A 147 -19.62 15.57 23.87
N SER A 148 -20.29 16.26 24.80
CA SER A 148 -21.32 17.25 24.48
C SER A 148 -20.78 18.45 23.67
N LYS A 149 -19.50 18.78 23.81
CA LYS A 149 -18.88 19.89 23.06
C LYS A 149 -18.60 19.54 21.59
N LYS A 150 -18.57 18.25 21.22
CA LYS A 150 -18.27 17.69 19.87
C LYS A 150 -16.93 18.06 19.23
N VAL A 151 -16.36 19.21 19.57
CA VAL A 151 -15.15 19.80 18.99
C VAL A 151 -13.91 18.93 19.20
N TYR A 152 -13.76 18.35 20.40
CA TYR A 152 -12.61 17.51 20.73
C TYR A 152 -12.62 16.20 19.93
N ARG A 153 -13.79 15.56 19.77
CA ARG A 153 -13.94 14.38 18.89
C ARG A 153 -13.59 14.70 17.43
N LYS A 154 -14.03 15.86 16.92
CA LYS A 154 -13.71 16.29 15.55
C LYS A 154 -12.20 16.44 15.36
N PHE A 155 -11.49 17.05 16.30
CA PHE A 155 -10.03 17.18 16.22
C PHE A 155 -9.29 15.87 16.47
N ALA A 156 -9.74 15.07 17.44
CA ALA A 156 -9.20 13.74 17.71
C ALA A 156 -9.35 12.80 16.50
N ALA A 157 -10.35 12.99 15.64
CA ALA A 157 -10.45 12.29 14.37
C ALA A 157 -9.56 12.93 13.27
N ALA A 158 -9.58 14.27 13.16
CA ALA A 158 -8.91 14.97 12.06
C ALA A 158 -7.37 14.97 12.18
N ASN A 159 -6.83 15.08 13.39
CA ASN A 159 -5.39 15.17 13.64
C ASN A 159 -4.63 13.91 13.24
N PRO A 160 -5.02 12.69 13.66
CA PRO A 160 -4.37 11.46 13.21
C PRO A 160 -4.54 11.28 11.69
N ALA A 161 -5.72 11.58 11.11
CA ALA A 161 -5.92 11.47 9.66
C ALA A 161 -4.97 12.40 8.88
N ARG A 162 -4.78 13.63 9.34
CA ARG A 162 -3.81 14.58 8.75
C ARG A 162 -2.38 14.10 8.91
N LEU A 163 -2.01 13.54 10.08
CA LEU A 163 -0.68 12.99 10.29
C LEU A 163 -0.43 11.81 9.36
N THR A 164 -1.41 10.90 9.22
CA THR A 164 -1.37 9.77 8.28
C THR A 164 -1.19 10.26 6.85
N ARG A 165 -1.92 11.31 6.43
CA ARG A 165 -1.72 11.91 5.11
C ARG A 165 -0.29 12.45 4.93
N THR A 166 0.24 13.17 5.92
CA THR A 166 1.62 13.68 5.88
C THR A 166 2.63 12.53 5.80
N PHE A 167 2.40 11.45 6.54
CA PHE A 167 3.21 10.24 6.50
C PHE A 167 3.19 9.61 5.11
N LEU A 168 2.00 9.37 4.53
CA LEU A 168 1.85 8.75 3.21
C LEU A 168 2.44 9.61 2.08
N LEU A 169 2.22 10.93 2.11
CA LEU A 169 2.77 11.84 1.10
C LEU A 169 4.29 12.00 1.19
N GLY A 170 4.87 11.82 2.38
CA GLY A 170 6.31 11.77 2.56
C GLY A 170 6.96 10.54 1.91
N ARG A 171 6.16 9.61 1.35
CA ARG A 171 6.58 8.34 0.75
C ARG A 171 7.71 7.61 1.52
N PRO A 172 7.64 7.49 2.86
CA PRO A 172 8.69 6.83 3.62
C PRO A 172 8.72 5.32 3.35
N VAL A 173 7.59 4.76 2.90
CA VAL A 173 7.41 3.37 2.45
C VAL A 173 7.17 3.42 0.94
N ASP A 174 8.05 2.82 0.15
CA ASP A 174 7.64 2.42 -1.19
C ASP A 174 6.56 1.35 -1.02
N PRO A 175 5.40 1.45 -1.71
CA PRO A 175 4.43 0.37 -1.72
C PRO A 175 5.11 -0.99 -1.92
N LEU A 176 4.58 -2.03 -1.28
CA LEU A 176 5.11 -3.38 -1.47
C LEU A 176 5.13 -3.69 -2.96
N GLY A 177 6.26 -4.22 -3.43
CA GLY A 177 6.45 -4.57 -4.83
C GLY A 177 6.59 -3.40 -5.81
N VAL A 178 6.83 -2.16 -5.36
CA VAL A 178 7.13 -1.03 -6.27
C VAL A 178 8.29 -1.36 -7.18
N ASP A 179 8.09 -1.08 -8.47
CA ASP A 179 9.06 -1.34 -9.53
C ASP A 179 9.51 -2.83 -9.56
N THR A 180 8.69 -3.76 -9.06
CA THR A 180 8.92 -5.21 -9.21
C THR A 180 7.72 -5.87 -9.88
N PHE A 181 7.95 -7.03 -10.49
CA PHE A 181 6.95 -7.74 -11.29
C PHE A 181 7.23 -9.24 -11.35
N GLU A 182 6.21 -10.00 -11.70
CA GLU A 182 6.34 -11.34 -12.25
C GLU A 182 6.11 -11.27 -13.77
N ALA A 183 6.78 -12.11 -14.54
CA ALA A 183 6.59 -12.07 -15.99
C ALA A 183 6.74 -13.45 -16.65
N HIS A 184 5.89 -13.69 -17.64
CA HIS A 184 5.80 -14.95 -18.37
C HIS A 184 5.36 -14.67 -19.80
N LEU A 185 6.04 -15.26 -20.80
CA LEU A 185 5.64 -15.15 -22.20
C LEU A 185 4.91 -16.42 -22.65
N THR A 186 3.59 -16.43 -22.44
CA THR A 186 2.70 -17.45 -22.99
C THR A 186 1.99 -16.87 -24.21
N LEU A 187 2.09 -17.55 -25.36
CA LEU A 187 1.40 -17.12 -26.57
C LEU A 187 -0.10 -17.43 -26.46
N GLY A 188 -0.92 -16.39 -26.46
CA GLY A 188 -2.38 -16.45 -26.53
C GLY A 188 -2.91 -16.50 -27.97
N ALA A 189 -4.22 -16.30 -28.11
CA ALA A 189 -4.88 -16.40 -29.40
C ALA A 189 -4.55 -15.21 -30.31
N ALA A 190 -4.24 -15.47 -31.58
CA ALA A 190 -4.00 -14.41 -32.57
C ALA A 190 -5.17 -13.40 -32.71
N ALA A 191 -6.40 -13.85 -32.43
CA ALA A 191 -7.59 -13.00 -32.41
C ALA A 191 -7.52 -11.88 -31.35
N ALA A 192 -6.85 -12.11 -30.21
CA ALA A 192 -6.64 -11.09 -29.19
C ALA A 192 -5.78 -9.93 -29.72
N ALA A 193 -4.67 -10.25 -30.39
CA ALA A 193 -3.80 -9.24 -31.00
C ALA A 193 -4.52 -8.39 -32.05
N ARG A 194 -5.41 -8.98 -32.85
CA ARG A 194 -6.18 -8.25 -33.90
C ARG A 194 -7.14 -7.20 -33.33
N LYS A 195 -7.53 -7.28 -32.06
CA LYS A 195 -8.36 -6.26 -31.41
C LYS A 195 -7.58 -4.97 -31.12
N HIS A 196 -6.26 -5.06 -31.01
CA HIS A 196 -5.41 -3.95 -30.57
C HIS A 196 -4.45 -3.44 -31.65
N LEU A 197 -4.21 -4.23 -32.70
CA LEU A 197 -3.33 -3.90 -33.82
C LEU A 197 -4.12 -3.49 -35.06
N GLN A 198 -3.49 -2.71 -35.93
CA GLN A 198 -4.09 -2.39 -37.23
C GLN A 198 -4.10 -3.65 -38.12
N PRO A 199 -5.10 -3.79 -39.01
CA PRO A 199 -5.13 -4.90 -39.96
C PRO A 199 -4.02 -4.71 -40.99
N ILE A 200 -2.95 -5.51 -40.89
CA ILE A 200 -1.82 -5.47 -41.83
C ILE A 200 -1.84 -6.74 -42.70
N PRO A 201 -1.99 -6.62 -44.04
CA PRO A 201 -1.98 -7.76 -44.95
C PRO A 201 -0.70 -8.59 -44.82
N LYS A 202 -0.84 -9.92 -44.93
CA LYS A 202 0.27 -10.89 -44.89
C LYS A 202 1.14 -10.81 -43.62
N SER A 203 0.59 -10.34 -42.50
CA SER A 203 1.29 -10.29 -41.22
C SER A 203 0.94 -11.48 -40.30
N SER A 204 1.91 -11.89 -39.47
CA SER A 204 1.70 -12.85 -38.38
C SER A 204 1.59 -12.13 -37.05
N HIS A 205 0.71 -12.61 -36.17
CA HIS A 205 0.37 -11.95 -34.93
C HIS A 205 0.90 -12.71 -33.72
N LEU A 206 1.46 -11.98 -32.76
CA LEU A 206 1.84 -12.45 -31.44
C LEU A 206 0.94 -11.77 -30.40
N ALA A 207 0.37 -12.56 -29.51
CA ALA A 207 -0.42 -12.08 -28.38
C ALA A 207 0.16 -12.66 -27.09
N PHE A 208 0.79 -11.83 -26.26
CA PHE A 208 1.24 -12.21 -24.94
C PHE A 208 0.33 -11.55 -23.92
N GLU A 209 -0.76 -12.24 -23.58
CA GLU A 209 -1.71 -11.81 -22.56
C GLU A 209 -1.11 -12.06 -21.18
N CYS A 210 -1.26 -11.09 -20.26
CA CYS A 210 -0.66 -11.12 -18.93
C CYS A 210 0.87 -11.36 -18.98
N ALA A 211 1.55 -10.77 -19.98
CA ALA A 211 2.98 -10.92 -20.16
C ALA A 211 3.78 -10.50 -18.92
N ILE A 212 3.28 -9.48 -18.22
CA ILE A 212 3.89 -8.94 -17.00
C ILE A 212 2.78 -8.67 -15.99
N ALA A 213 2.96 -9.12 -14.75
CA ALA A 213 2.11 -8.84 -13.61
C ALA A 213 2.89 -8.01 -12.58
N PRO A 214 2.73 -6.68 -12.53
CA PRO A 214 3.41 -5.85 -11.55
C PRO A 214 2.96 -6.20 -10.13
N CYS A 215 3.91 -6.48 -9.23
CA CYS A 215 3.63 -6.80 -7.83
C CYS A 215 3.19 -5.57 -7.02
N GLY A 216 3.40 -4.39 -7.59
CA GLY A 216 3.05 -3.09 -7.06
C GLY A 216 3.09 -2.04 -8.18
N PRO A 217 2.80 -0.76 -7.88
CA PRO A 217 2.85 0.28 -8.89
C PRO A 217 4.29 0.49 -9.37
N ALA A 218 4.48 0.62 -10.68
CA ALA A 218 5.76 0.93 -11.30
C ALA A 218 5.77 2.37 -11.80
N LYS A 219 6.79 3.15 -11.42
CA LYS A 219 6.92 4.54 -11.89
C LYS A 219 7.23 4.57 -13.38
N THR A 220 8.17 3.72 -13.76
CA THR A 220 8.64 3.56 -15.12
C THR A 220 8.91 2.09 -15.37
N LEU A 221 8.39 1.58 -16.48
CA LEU A 221 8.63 0.22 -16.94
C LEU A 221 8.94 0.27 -18.44
N SER A 222 10.15 -0.14 -18.83
CA SER A 222 10.55 -0.20 -20.23
C SER A 222 10.39 -1.61 -20.78
N LEU A 223 9.89 -1.67 -22.01
CA LEU A 223 9.68 -2.90 -22.76
C LEU A 223 10.54 -2.86 -24.02
N GLU A 224 11.16 -3.98 -24.33
CA GLU A 224 11.88 -4.20 -25.57
C GLU A 224 11.52 -5.55 -26.17
N LEU A 225 10.92 -5.56 -27.37
CA LEU A 225 10.47 -6.76 -28.04
C LEU A 225 11.30 -7.06 -29.29
N ARG A 226 11.72 -8.32 -29.40
CA ARG A 226 12.44 -8.91 -30.55
C ARG A 226 11.71 -10.16 -31.02
N ALA A 227 11.78 -10.45 -32.31
CA ALA A 227 11.22 -11.68 -32.89
C ALA A 227 12.21 -12.30 -33.90
N THR A 228 12.22 -13.63 -33.99
CA THR A 228 13.02 -14.37 -34.98
C THR A 228 12.19 -15.43 -35.70
N ASN A 229 12.63 -15.80 -36.91
CA ASN A 229 12.03 -16.89 -37.69
C ASN A 229 12.61 -18.27 -37.33
N ALA A 230 12.23 -19.30 -38.09
CA ALA A 230 12.69 -20.68 -37.89
C ALA A 230 14.21 -20.86 -37.99
N SER A 231 14.90 -20.02 -38.76
CA SER A 231 16.36 -20.04 -38.90
C SER A 231 17.05 -19.17 -37.85
N ALA A 232 16.36 -18.78 -36.78
CA ALA A 232 16.80 -17.85 -35.74
C ALA A 232 17.24 -16.47 -36.26
N LYS A 233 16.88 -16.11 -37.51
CA LYS A 233 17.17 -14.78 -38.06
C LYS A 233 16.15 -13.77 -37.53
N PRO A 234 16.57 -12.54 -37.15
CA PRO A 234 15.65 -11.48 -36.77
C PRO A 234 14.62 -11.22 -37.86
N ILE A 235 13.36 -11.03 -37.46
CA ILE A 235 12.29 -10.60 -38.35
C ILE A 235 11.79 -9.23 -37.94
N ARG A 236 11.38 -8.43 -38.94
CA ARG A 236 10.83 -7.11 -38.70
C ARG A 236 9.46 -7.22 -38.03
N ILE A 237 9.32 -6.52 -36.91
CA ILE A 237 8.04 -6.24 -36.27
C ILE A 237 7.47 -4.99 -36.97
N LEU A 238 6.25 -5.14 -37.50
CA LEU A 238 5.55 -4.09 -38.25
C LEU A 238 4.85 -3.13 -37.29
N GLU A 239 4.27 -3.66 -36.23
CA GLU A 239 3.55 -2.93 -35.20
C GLU A 239 3.67 -3.70 -33.89
N ALA A 240 3.79 -3.00 -32.77
CA ALA A 240 3.65 -3.59 -31.45
C ALA A 240 2.99 -2.60 -30.50
N VAL A 241 2.15 -3.11 -29.61
CA VAL A 241 1.44 -2.30 -28.60
C VAL A 241 1.46 -3.02 -27.25
N ALA A 242 1.52 -2.25 -26.18
CA ALA A 242 1.33 -2.72 -24.82
C ALA A 242 0.05 -2.11 -24.25
N THR A 243 -0.82 -2.93 -23.67
CA THR A 243 -2.00 -2.47 -22.93
C THR A 243 -1.74 -2.60 -21.44
N TYR A 244 -2.02 -1.56 -20.67
CA TYR A 244 -1.78 -1.52 -19.23
C TYR A 244 -2.82 -0.62 -18.55
N ARG A 245 -2.83 -0.56 -17.22
CA ARG A 245 -3.69 0.37 -16.47
C ARG A 245 -2.86 1.35 -15.67
N ASP A 246 -3.25 2.61 -15.65
CA ASP A 246 -2.71 3.66 -14.78
C ASP A 246 -3.82 4.26 -13.90
N ALA A 247 -3.53 5.39 -13.23
CA ALA A 247 -4.51 6.09 -12.40
C ALA A 247 -5.73 6.63 -13.19
N ASN A 248 -5.62 6.76 -14.51
CA ASN A 248 -6.67 7.25 -15.39
C ASN A 248 -7.47 6.13 -16.06
N GLY A 249 -7.15 4.87 -15.76
CA GLY A 249 -7.83 3.70 -16.34
C GLY A 249 -6.95 2.94 -17.32
N GLU A 250 -7.59 2.26 -18.27
CA GLU A 250 -6.91 1.43 -19.26
C GLU A 250 -6.24 2.29 -20.33
N GLN A 251 -5.00 1.94 -20.65
CA GLN A 251 -4.13 2.65 -21.56
C GLN A 251 -3.58 1.69 -22.61
N THR A 252 -3.38 2.19 -23.83
CA THR A 252 -2.67 1.47 -24.91
C THR A 252 -1.48 2.31 -25.37
N LYS A 253 -0.28 1.74 -25.30
CA LYS A 253 0.96 2.38 -25.75
C LYS A 253 1.53 1.65 -26.95
N ARG A 254 1.72 2.36 -28.06
CA ARG A 254 2.45 1.86 -29.23
C ARG A 254 3.94 1.83 -28.93
N LEU A 255 4.59 0.71 -29.23
CA LEU A 255 6.04 0.60 -29.21
C LEU A 255 6.59 1.24 -30.49
N THR A 256 7.72 1.92 -30.35
CA THR A 256 8.42 2.57 -31.46
C THR A 256 9.58 1.70 -31.93
N PRO A 257 9.79 1.59 -33.25
CA PRO A 257 10.93 0.85 -33.78
C PRO A 257 12.24 1.54 -33.42
N ASP A 258 13.26 0.77 -33.03
CA ASP A 258 14.65 1.21 -33.06
C ASP A 258 15.17 0.98 -34.49
N PRO A 259 15.46 2.05 -35.25
CA PRO A 259 15.90 1.94 -36.64
C PRO A 259 17.18 1.11 -36.82
N LYS A 260 17.99 0.98 -35.75
CA LYS A 260 19.30 0.33 -35.80
C LYS A 260 19.27 -1.14 -35.39
N GLN A 261 18.21 -1.63 -34.74
CA GLN A 261 18.27 -2.91 -34.02
C GLN A 261 17.14 -3.91 -34.31
N LEU A 262 16.24 -3.65 -35.27
CA LEU A 262 15.05 -4.51 -35.56
C LEU A 262 14.25 -4.85 -34.29
N VAL A 263 14.10 -3.86 -33.42
CA VAL A 263 13.53 -3.98 -32.08
C VAL A 263 12.40 -2.97 -31.94
N MET A 264 11.38 -3.33 -31.17
CA MET A 264 10.33 -2.39 -30.76
C MET A 264 10.50 -2.03 -29.28
N ARG A 265 10.46 -0.75 -28.94
CA ARG A 265 10.61 -0.26 -27.56
C ARG A 265 9.45 0.63 -27.11
N CYS A 266 9.11 0.59 -25.82
CA CYS A 266 8.36 1.67 -25.21
C CYS A 266 8.75 1.86 -23.75
N GLU A 267 8.40 3.04 -23.23
CA GLU A 267 8.41 3.32 -21.80
C GLU A 267 6.97 3.56 -21.34
N LEU A 268 6.54 2.78 -20.35
CA LEU A 268 5.27 2.93 -19.66
C LEU A 268 5.50 3.73 -18.37
N LYS A 269 4.60 4.65 -18.04
CA LYS A 269 4.69 5.51 -16.86
C LYS A 269 3.49 5.31 -15.95
N ASN A 270 3.73 5.39 -14.64
CA ASN A 270 2.69 5.30 -13.60
C ASN A 270 1.79 4.06 -13.73
N VAL A 271 2.42 2.90 -13.99
CA VAL A 271 1.73 1.63 -14.20
C VAL A 271 1.16 1.14 -12.88
N SER A 272 -0.12 0.81 -12.86
CA SER A 272 -0.81 0.20 -11.72
C SER A 272 -0.47 -1.30 -11.58
N PRO A 273 -0.79 -1.95 -10.45
CA PRO A 273 -0.59 -3.39 -10.25
C PRO A 273 -1.47 -4.31 -11.12
N ALA A 274 -1.96 -3.85 -12.27
CA ALA A 274 -2.75 -4.66 -13.20
C ALA A 274 -1.84 -5.31 -14.26
N PRO A 275 -2.22 -6.49 -14.79
CA PRO A 275 -1.47 -7.15 -15.86
C PRO A 275 -1.23 -6.26 -17.09
N ILE A 276 -0.06 -6.43 -17.70
CA ILE A 276 0.32 -5.79 -18.96
C ILE A 276 0.28 -6.85 -20.05
N ASN A 277 -0.42 -6.56 -21.14
CA ASN A 277 -0.42 -7.40 -22.34
C ASN A 277 0.49 -6.78 -23.40
N VAL A 278 1.13 -7.63 -24.20
CA VAL A 278 1.98 -7.20 -25.32
C VAL A 278 1.52 -7.89 -26.60
N TYR A 279 1.19 -7.10 -27.62
CA TYR A 279 0.76 -7.59 -28.91
C TYR A 279 1.68 -7.10 -30.01
N ALA A 280 1.95 -7.93 -31.02
CA ALA A 280 2.78 -7.54 -32.15
C ALA A 280 2.35 -8.17 -33.47
N ALA A 281 2.54 -7.44 -34.57
CA ALA A 281 2.42 -7.92 -35.94
C ALA A 281 3.82 -7.99 -36.58
N THR A 282 4.10 -9.04 -37.33
CA THR A 282 5.42 -9.35 -37.91
C THR A 282 5.33 -9.66 -39.41
N VAL A 283 6.42 -9.44 -40.16
CA VAL A 283 6.50 -9.67 -41.63
C VAL A 283 6.39 -11.16 -42.04
N GLY A 284 6.32 -12.07 -41.07
CA GLY A 284 6.16 -13.50 -41.30
C GLY A 284 6.07 -14.25 -39.98
N PRO A 285 5.90 -15.58 -39.98
CA PRO A 285 5.70 -16.35 -38.77
C PRO A 285 6.95 -16.30 -37.87
N ALA A 286 6.79 -15.74 -36.67
CA ALA A 286 7.80 -15.80 -35.63
C ALA A 286 7.86 -17.22 -35.04
N ARG A 287 9.08 -17.74 -34.87
CA ARG A 287 9.34 -18.98 -34.15
C ARG A 287 9.89 -18.75 -32.74
N SER A 288 10.42 -17.57 -32.48
CA SER A 288 10.70 -17.14 -31.11
C SER A 288 10.51 -15.65 -30.95
N ALA A 289 10.27 -15.23 -29.71
CA ALA A 289 10.21 -13.84 -29.32
C ALA A 289 10.94 -13.65 -28.00
N VAL A 290 11.60 -12.50 -27.85
CA VAL A 290 12.27 -12.11 -26.61
C VAL A 290 11.68 -10.77 -26.17
N LEU A 291 11.24 -10.71 -24.91
CA LEU A 291 10.77 -9.49 -24.25
C LEU A 291 11.72 -9.17 -23.10
N ASP A 292 12.48 -8.09 -23.23
CA ASP A 292 13.22 -7.53 -22.10
C ASP A 292 12.33 -6.53 -21.36
N VAL A 293 12.20 -6.71 -20.05
CA VAL A 293 11.37 -5.90 -19.16
C VAL A 293 12.28 -5.28 -18.11
N ASN A 294 12.30 -3.95 -18.01
CA ASN A 294 13.14 -3.27 -17.04
C ASN A 294 12.33 -2.23 -16.24
N THR A 295 12.56 -2.24 -14.94
CA THR A 295 12.15 -1.16 -14.03
C THR A 295 13.40 -0.59 -13.38
N ARG A 296 13.22 0.31 -12.41
CA ARG A 296 14.32 0.78 -11.55
C ARG A 296 14.95 -0.34 -10.71
N ARG A 297 14.18 -1.38 -10.34
CA ARG A 297 14.58 -2.38 -9.34
C ARG A 297 14.77 -3.79 -9.88
N GLN A 298 14.20 -4.09 -11.04
CA GLN A 298 14.20 -5.43 -11.60
C GLN A 298 14.40 -5.36 -13.11
N LYS A 299 15.17 -6.31 -13.63
CA LYS A 299 15.40 -6.50 -15.06
C LYS A 299 15.23 -7.97 -15.36
N GLU A 300 14.38 -8.29 -16.32
CA GLU A 300 14.17 -9.67 -16.76
C GLU A 300 14.16 -9.77 -18.27
N ARG A 301 14.66 -10.91 -18.75
CA ARG A 301 14.63 -11.30 -20.16
C ARG A 301 13.77 -12.55 -20.28
N LEU A 302 12.66 -12.42 -20.99
CA LEU A 302 11.71 -13.51 -21.21
C LEU A 302 11.86 -14.01 -22.63
N LYS A 303 11.77 -15.32 -22.82
CA LYS A 303 11.84 -15.94 -24.15
C LYS A 303 10.64 -16.85 -24.37
N TRP A 304 9.93 -16.62 -25.46
CA TRP A 304 8.96 -17.55 -26.01
C TRP A 304 9.55 -18.26 -27.21
N THR A 305 9.27 -19.56 -27.35
CA THR A 305 9.63 -20.36 -28.53
C THR A 305 8.40 -21.16 -28.95
N ALA A 306 8.09 -21.16 -30.24
CA ALA A 306 7.00 -21.94 -30.79
C ALA A 306 7.25 -23.44 -30.54
N PRO A 307 6.20 -24.23 -30.20
CA PRO A 307 6.34 -25.68 -30.06
C PRO A 307 6.92 -26.30 -31.33
N SER A 308 7.83 -27.25 -31.15
CA SER A 308 8.40 -28.05 -32.25
C SER A 308 7.37 -29.07 -32.74
N GLY A 309 6.59 -28.74 -33.78
CA GLY A 309 5.71 -29.66 -34.52
C GLY A 309 4.30 -29.11 -34.78
N ARG A 310 3.64 -29.32 -35.92
CA ARG A 310 3.98 -29.96 -37.21
C ARG A 310 3.77 -28.93 -38.33
N SER A 311 4.57 -28.99 -39.38
CA SER A 311 4.16 -28.49 -40.69
C SER A 311 2.81 -29.12 -41.04
N LYS A 312 1.77 -28.30 -41.16
CA LYS A 312 0.68 -28.59 -42.08
C LYS A 312 1.01 -27.87 -43.37
#